data_AF-A0AAV1LAU1-F1
#
_entry.id   AF-A0AAV1LAU1-F1
#
_cell.length_a   1.000
_cell.length_b   1.000
_cell.length_c   1.000
_cell.angle_alpha   90.00
_cell.angle_beta   90.00
_cell.angle_gamma   90.00
#
_symmetry.space_group_name_H-M   'P 1'
#
loop_
_entity.id
_entity.type
_entity.pdbx_description
1 polymer ?
#
loop_
_entity_poly.entity_id
_entity_poly.type
_entity_poly.pdbx_seq_one_letter_code
_entity_poly.pdbx_strand_id
1 'polypeptide(L)'
;MGVSQNLTQRTTSRCVRQVVDALNHPTLMSKWIQFPQTVQERSLIKEEFQKKYNLPVVIGCIDCTHIAIVKPAEEEHAFYNRKGYHSLNVQIVCDHNLKIININAKFGGATHDSHIWSSSLVEPYMRHLHESGEHVWLLGDSGYPQRPWLMTPILNAPHGSREKLYTTRHVQARTCIERCFGLLKTRWRCLLRDRVLHYHPNVASKITLACCVLHNISLHAHLPAPSDIPVTTVDHNDDSSTQTTQSTTTENRNELIRGRAMLNYLISRL
;
A
#
# COMPACT_ATOMS: atom_id res chain seq x y z
N MET A 1 -13.04 19.92 -20.13
CA MET A 1 -13.66 20.73 -19.08
C MET A 1 -14.96 20.05 -18.66
N GLY A 2 -15.12 19.71 -17.38
CA GLY A 2 -16.30 19.00 -16.90
C GLY A 2 -17.50 19.93 -16.81
N VAL A 3 -18.60 19.52 -17.43
CA VAL A 3 -19.87 20.26 -17.49
C VAL A 3 -20.50 20.30 -16.09
N SER A 4 -20.17 21.34 -15.31
CA SER A 4 -20.90 21.72 -14.10
C SER A 4 -21.88 22.82 -14.48
N GLN A 5 -22.93 22.46 -15.21
CA GLN A 5 -23.73 23.45 -15.95
C GLN A 5 -24.57 24.41 -15.09
N ASN A 6 -24.48 24.41 -13.75
CA ASN A 6 -25.18 25.39 -12.88
C ASN A 6 -24.49 25.67 -11.52
N LEU A 7 -23.24 25.24 -11.29
CA LEU A 7 -22.59 25.40 -9.98
C LEU A 7 -21.30 26.21 -10.10
N THR A 8 -21.17 27.25 -9.27
CA THR A 8 -19.93 28.02 -9.19
C THR A 8 -18.78 27.15 -8.67
N GLN A 9 -17.55 27.44 -9.10
CA GLN A 9 -16.35 26.74 -8.61
C GLN A 9 -16.24 26.80 -7.07
N ARG A 10 -16.66 27.91 -6.45
CA ARG A 10 -16.73 28.05 -4.98
C ARG A 10 -17.68 27.04 -4.35
N THR A 11 -18.90 26.89 -4.90
CA THR A 11 -19.88 25.92 -4.40
C THR A 11 -19.36 24.50 -4.55
N THR A 12 -18.83 24.15 -5.73
CA THR A 12 -18.25 22.82 -5.97
C THR A 12 -17.10 22.50 -5.01
N SER A 13 -16.17 23.44 -4.81
CA SER A 13 -15.06 23.28 -3.87
C SER A 13 -15.54 23.07 -2.43
N ARG A 14 -16.56 23.83 -2.00
CA ARG A 14 -17.16 23.67 -0.67
C ARG A 14 -17.79 22.29 -0.50
N CYS A 15 -18.57 21.82 -1.47
CA CYS A 15 -19.20 20.51 -1.42
C CYS A 15 -18.15 19.38 -1.39
N VAL A 16 -17.12 19.45 -2.25
CA VAL A 16 -16.02 18.48 -2.25
C VAL A 16 -15.34 18.44 -0.88
N ARG A 17 -15.04 19.61 -0.30
CA ARG A 17 -14.42 19.69 1.02
C ARG A 17 -15.29 19.06 2.11
N GLN A 18 -16.59 19.37 2.14
CA GLN A 18 -17.52 18.80 3.12
C GLN A 18 -17.60 17.27 3.00
N VAL A 19 -17.69 16.73 1.78
CA VAL A 19 -17.72 15.28 1.56
C VAL A 19 -16.39 14.63 1.96
N VAL A 20 -15.27 15.24 1.58
CA VAL A 20 -13.93 14.76 1.94
C VAL A 20 -13.77 14.75 3.46
N ASP A 21 -14.09 15.84 4.15
CA ASP A 21 -13.97 15.91 5.61
C ASP A 21 -14.92 14.91 6.31
N ALA A 22 -16.14 14.70 5.79
CA ALA A 22 -17.05 13.68 6.30
C ALA A 22 -16.49 12.25 6.12
N LEU A 23 -15.97 11.91 4.94
CA LEU A 23 -15.37 10.60 4.67
C LEU A 23 -14.11 10.36 5.50
N ASN A 24 -13.35 11.42 5.80
CA ASN A 24 -12.17 11.38 6.65
C ASN A 24 -12.51 11.38 8.15
N HIS A 25 -13.78 11.54 8.53
CA HIS A 25 -14.17 11.51 9.94
C HIS A 25 -13.71 10.19 10.58
N PRO A 26 -13.10 10.21 11.78
CA PRO A 26 -12.50 9.01 12.37
C PRO A 26 -13.44 7.80 12.41
N THR A 27 -14.72 8.00 12.71
CA THR A 27 -15.71 6.92 12.75
C THR A 27 -15.98 6.26 11.40
N LEU A 28 -15.91 7.01 10.29
CA LEU A 28 -16.09 6.47 8.94
C LEU A 28 -14.80 5.83 8.43
N MET A 29 -13.66 6.51 8.62
CA MET A 29 -12.34 5.95 8.32
C MET A 29 -12.14 4.62 9.03
N SER A 30 -12.35 4.59 10.35
CA SER A 30 -12.20 3.39 11.16
C SER A 30 -13.30 2.36 10.90
N LYS A 31 -14.40 2.67 10.22
CA LYS A 31 -15.40 1.67 9.82
C LYS A 31 -14.99 0.96 8.54
N TRP A 32 -14.42 1.70 7.59
CA TRP A 32 -14.15 1.20 6.24
C TRP A 32 -12.73 0.71 6.05
N ILE A 33 -11.75 1.29 6.73
CA ILE A 33 -10.34 0.92 6.66
C ILE A 33 -9.89 0.49 8.05
N GLN A 34 -9.80 -0.83 8.24
CA GLN A 34 -9.41 -1.45 9.50
C GLN A 34 -8.38 -2.53 9.23
N PHE A 35 -7.29 -2.49 9.98
CA PHE A 35 -6.32 -3.57 10.00
C PHE A 35 -6.84 -4.68 10.92
N PRO A 36 -6.72 -5.97 10.59
CA PRO A 36 -7.36 -7.06 11.34
C PRO A 36 -6.86 -7.11 12.79
N GLN A 37 -7.79 -6.90 13.73
CA GLN A 37 -7.49 -6.79 15.17
C GLN A 37 -7.66 -8.12 15.90
N THR A 38 -8.57 -8.96 15.44
CA THR A 38 -8.87 -10.25 16.07
C THR A 38 -8.12 -11.40 15.41
N VAL A 39 -7.87 -12.47 16.17
CA VAL A 39 -7.27 -13.71 15.64
C VAL A 39 -8.15 -14.29 14.55
N GLN A 40 -9.47 -14.22 14.71
CA GLN A 40 -10.46 -14.73 13.76
C GLN A 40 -10.37 -14.03 12.41
N GLU A 41 -10.33 -12.69 12.39
CA GLU A 41 -10.15 -11.91 11.15
C GLU A 41 -8.83 -12.27 10.45
N ARG A 42 -7.74 -12.39 11.22
CA ARG A 42 -6.44 -12.77 10.66
C ARG A 42 -6.46 -14.18 10.09
N SER A 43 -7.06 -15.14 10.79
CA SER A 43 -7.18 -16.53 10.32
C SER A 43 -7.94 -16.65 9.00
N LEU A 44 -9.05 -15.92 8.86
CA LEU A 44 -9.82 -15.90 7.60
C LEU A 44 -8.97 -15.40 6.43
N ILE A 45 -8.22 -14.31 6.64
CA ILE A 45 -7.35 -13.76 5.58
C ILE A 45 -6.21 -14.75 5.25
N LYS A 46 -5.60 -15.37 6.27
CA LYS A 46 -4.55 -16.40 6.10
C LYS A 46 -5.02 -17.57 5.25
N GLU A 47 -6.22 -18.09 5.54
CA GLU A 47 -6.83 -19.19 4.81
C GLU A 47 -7.05 -18.83 3.32
N GLU A 48 -7.53 -17.61 3.05
CA GLU A 48 -7.79 -17.17 1.68
C GLU A 48 -6.50 -16.93 0.88
N PHE A 49 -5.44 -16.38 1.49
CA PHE A 49 -4.12 -16.30 0.83
C PHE A 49 -3.53 -17.69 0.59
N GLN A 50 -3.65 -18.61 1.55
CA GLN A 50 -3.20 -19.99 1.38
C GLN A 50 -3.94 -20.69 0.23
N LYS A 51 -5.26 -20.54 0.18
CA LYS A 51 -6.10 -21.13 -0.88
C LYS A 51 -5.80 -20.56 -2.26
N LYS A 52 -5.60 -19.24 -2.37
CA LYS A 52 -5.45 -18.54 -3.65
C LYS A 52 -4.02 -18.56 -4.20
N TYR A 53 -3.02 -18.53 -3.33
CA TYR A 53 -1.61 -18.35 -3.70
C TYR A 53 -0.67 -19.40 -3.13
N ASN A 54 -1.18 -20.35 -2.33
CA ASN A 54 -0.37 -21.36 -1.64
C ASN A 54 0.75 -20.74 -0.78
N LEU A 55 0.42 -19.63 -0.11
CA LEU A 55 1.26 -18.94 0.86
C LEU A 55 0.54 -18.86 2.21
N PRO A 56 1.05 -19.56 3.24
CA PRO A 56 0.42 -19.55 4.56
C PRO A 56 0.75 -18.24 5.28
N VAL A 57 -0.01 -17.94 6.34
CA VAL A 57 0.32 -16.90 7.34
C VAL A 57 0.24 -15.44 6.82
N VAL A 58 0.02 -15.24 5.52
CA VAL A 58 -0.12 -13.90 4.90
C VAL A 58 -1.45 -13.25 5.27
N ILE A 59 -1.41 -11.99 5.71
CA ILE A 59 -2.60 -11.18 6.01
C ILE A 59 -2.78 -9.96 5.10
N GLY A 60 -1.86 -9.73 4.17
CA GLY A 60 -1.98 -8.63 3.22
C GLY A 60 -0.73 -8.40 2.37
N CYS A 61 -0.90 -7.61 1.33
CA CYS A 61 0.17 -7.10 0.49
C CYS A 61 0.32 -5.60 0.74
N ILE A 62 1.57 -5.13 0.88
CA ILE A 62 1.90 -3.74 1.16
C ILE A 62 2.70 -3.16 -0.01
N ASP A 63 2.33 -1.94 -0.40
CA ASP A 63 3.09 -1.19 -1.39
C ASP A 63 2.75 0.30 -1.29
N CYS A 64 3.54 1.10 -1.98
CA CYS A 64 3.37 2.52 -2.13
C CYS A 64 2.82 2.89 -3.50
N THR A 65 2.10 4.01 -3.57
CA THR A 65 1.65 4.58 -4.83
C THR A 65 1.75 6.10 -4.81
N HIS A 66 2.22 6.66 -5.92
CA HIS A 66 2.34 8.11 -6.06
C HIS A 66 1.01 8.75 -6.48
N ILE A 67 0.63 9.81 -5.78
CA ILE A 67 -0.49 10.69 -6.13
C ILE A 67 0.09 12.04 -6.55
N ALA A 68 -0.05 12.38 -7.84
CA ALA A 68 0.52 13.61 -8.39
C ALA A 68 -0.16 14.85 -7.80
N ILE A 69 0.66 15.81 -7.38
CA ILE A 69 0.23 17.10 -6.86
C ILE A 69 0.96 18.21 -7.59
N VAL A 70 0.42 19.42 -7.56
CA VAL A 70 1.18 20.60 -7.98
C VAL A 70 2.38 20.82 -7.08
N LYS A 71 3.41 21.46 -7.62
CA LYS A 71 4.57 21.95 -6.86
C LYS A 71 4.10 22.66 -5.58
N PRO A 72 4.44 22.14 -4.39
CA PRO A 72 4.08 22.81 -3.15
C PRO A 72 4.97 24.04 -2.94
N ALA A 73 4.42 25.04 -2.25
CA ALA A 73 5.14 26.29 -1.95
C ALA A 73 6.19 26.11 -0.85
N GLU A 74 5.93 25.18 0.08
CA GLU A 74 6.77 24.85 1.22
C GLU A 74 7.35 23.44 1.02
N GLU A 75 8.61 23.23 1.47
CA GLU A 75 9.29 21.93 1.48
C GLU A 75 9.21 21.16 0.14
N GLU A 76 9.28 21.87 -0.99
CA GLU A 76 9.13 21.30 -2.34
C GLU A 76 9.91 20.01 -2.56
N HIS A 77 11.17 20.00 -2.12
CA HIS A 77 12.11 18.89 -2.28
C HIS A 77 11.59 17.58 -1.65
N ALA A 78 10.79 17.65 -0.58
CA ALA A 78 10.20 16.48 0.06
C ALA A 78 9.13 15.80 -0.82
N PHE A 79 8.54 16.54 -1.76
CA PHE A 79 7.47 16.06 -2.64
C PHE A 79 7.95 15.67 -4.03
N TYR A 80 9.18 16.05 -4.42
CA TYR A 80 9.74 15.76 -5.74
C TYR A 80 10.25 14.32 -5.80
N ASN A 81 9.59 13.47 -6.59
CA ASN A 81 9.92 12.05 -6.68
C ASN A 81 11.01 11.76 -7.73
N ARG A 82 11.52 10.51 -7.71
CA ARG A 82 12.53 10.02 -8.66
C ARG A 82 12.06 9.99 -10.12
N LYS A 83 10.76 10.08 -10.36
CA LYS A 83 10.12 10.10 -11.69
C LYS A 83 9.98 11.52 -12.26
N GLY A 84 10.54 12.53 -11.57
CA GLY A 84 10.63 13.91 -12.07
C GLY A 84 9.34 14.73 -11.90
N TYR A 85 8.49 14.40 -10.93
CA TYR A 85 7.28 15.18 -10.64
C TYR A 85 6.97 15.24 -9.14
N HIS A 86 6.16 16.23 -8.72
CA HIS A 86 5.72 16.36 -7.34
C HIS A 86 4.56 15.41 -7.02
N SER A 87 4.65 14.70 -5.91
CA SER A 87 3.63 13.73 -5.51
C SER A 87 3.58 13.55 -4.00
N LEU A 88 2.49 12.97 -3.52
CA LEU A 88 2.46 12.24 -2.25
C LEU A 88 2.93 10.81 -2.51
N ASN A 89 3.71 10.24 -1.59
CA ASN A 89 3.97 8.80 -1.56
C ASN A 89 3.02 8.15 -0.54
N VAL A 90 2.07 7.35 -1.02
CA VAL A 90 0.97 6.81 -0.21
C VAL A 90 1.13 5.31 -0.05
N GLN A 91 1.41 4.86 1.18
CA GLN A 91 1.50 3.45 1.52
C GLN A 91 0.13 2.87 1.81
N ILE A 92 -0.19 1.72 1.22
CA ILE A 92 -1.45 1.01 1.41
C ILE A 92 -1.15 -0.47 1.69
N VAL A 93 -1.94 -1.05 2.59
CA VAL A 93 -2.04 -2.50 2.72
C VAL A 93 -3.41 -2.94 2.23
N CYS A 94 -3.46 -3.96 1.37
CA CYS A 94 -4.71 -4.61 0.98
C CYS A 94 -4.72 -6.11 1.27
N ASP A 95 -5.90 -6.68 1.47
CA ASP A 95 -6.10 -8.11 1.64
C ASP A 95 -6.26 -8.86 0.29
N HIS A 96 -6.58 -10.15 0.37
CA HIS A 96 -6.79 -11.04 -0.78
C HIS A 96 -7.95 -10.63 -1.70
N ASN A 97 -8.87 -9.79 -1.21
CA ASN A 97 -10.06 -9.29 -1.90
C ASN A 97 -9.92 -7.81 -2.30
N LEU A 98 -8.69 -7.29 -2.33
CA LEU A 98 -8.37 -5.92 -2.73
C LEU A 98 -8.96 -4.85 -1.79
N LYS A 99 -9.42 -5.24 -0.60
CA LYS A 99 -9.92 -4.31 0.42
C LYS A 99 -8.71 -3.62 1.06
N ILE A 100 -8.76 -2.30 1.13
CA ILE A 100 -7.73 -1.50 1.80
C ILE A 100 -7.90 -1.65 3.31
N ILE A 101 -6.93 -2.25 3.98
CA ILE A 101 -6.96 -2.50 5.43
C ILE A 101 -6.07 -1.53 6.22
N ASN A 102 -5.15 -0.84 5.53
CA ASN A 102 -4.40 0.26 6.10
C ASN A 102 -3.97 1.28 5.03
N ILE A 103 -3.83 2.53 5.42
CA ILE A 103 -3.32 3.61 4.57
C ILE A 103 -2.47 4.61 5.37
N ASN A 104 -1.37 5.06 4.77
CA ASN A 104 -0.54 6.16 5.24
C ASN A 104 -0.25 7.13 4.09
N ALA A 105 -0.92 8.28 4.10
CA ALA A 105 -0.84 9.31 3.05
C ALA A 105 -0.14 10.60 3.52
N LYS A 106 0.76 10.51 4.51
CA LYS A 106 1.39 11.67 5.17
C LYS A 106 2.73 12.10 4.55
N PHE A 107 3.26 11.33 3.61
CA PHE A 107 4.62 11.50 3.12
C PHE A 107 4.67 12.08 1.71
N GLY A 108 5.68 12.90 1.47
CA GLY A 108 5.98 13.44 0.14
C GLY A 108 6.68 12.41 -0.75
N GLY A 109 6.62 12.64 -2.06
CA GLY A 109 7.11 11.77 -3.12
C GLY A 109 8.60 11.43 -3.08
N ALA A 110 9.42 12.19 -2.35
CA ALA A 110 10.83 11.87 -2.15
C ALA A 110 11.07 10.77 -1.11
N THR A 111 10.06 10.47 -0.28
CA THR A 111 10.20 9.54 0.85
C THR A 111 10.25 8.08 0.37
N HIS A 112 11.21 7.31 0.86
CA HIS A 112 11.31 5.86 0.60
C HIS A 112 10.24 5.05 1.34
N ASP A 113 9.79 3.99 0.69
CA ASP A 113 8.78 3.06 1.21
C ASP A 113 9.14 2.47 2.57
N SER A 114 10.42 2.13 2.77
CA SER A 114 10.96 1.63 4.04
C SER A 114 10.84 2.66 5.18
N HIS A 115 10.95 3.96 4.88
CA HIS A 115 10.78 5.02 5.88
C HIS A 115 9.30 5.25 6.21
N ILE A 116 8.41 5.13 5.23
CA ILE A 116 6.97 5.21 5.45
C ILE A 116 6.52 4.02 6.32
N TRP A 117 7.07 2.83 6.05
CA TRP A 117 6.86 1.63 6.86
C TRP A 117 7.32 1.80 8.31
N SER A 118 8.55 2.27 8.55
CA SER A 118 9.06 2.49 9.91
C SER A 118 8.28 3.53 10.70
N SER A 119 7.54 4.40 10.01
CA SER A 119 6.68 5.43 10.60
C SER A 119 5.20 5.03 10.67
N SER A 120 4.87 3.80 10.27
CA SER A 120 3.49 3.28 10.24
C SER A 120 3.09 2.73 11.60
N LEU A 121 1.81 2.90 11.97
CA LEU A 121 1.24 2.24 13.16
C LEU A 121 1.08 0.72 13.00
N VAL A 122 1.15 0.22 11.76
CA VAL A 122 1.07 -1.22 11.48
C VAL A 122 2.36 -1.94 11.88
N GLU A 123 3.51 -1.28 11.75
CA GLU A 123 4.81 -1.88 12.07
C GLU A 123 4.91 -2.36 13.53
N PRO A 124 4.69 -1.50 14.56
CA PRO A 124 4.77 -1.94 15.95
C PRO A 124 3.69 -2.96 16.31
N TYR A 125 2.52 -2.91 15.68
CA TYR A 125 1.46 -3.89 15.88
C TYR A 125 1.86 -5.28 15.34
N MET A 126 2.42 -5.34 14.13
CA MET A 126 2.90 -6.59 13.53
C MET A 126 4.08 -7.18 14.32
N ARG A 127 4.96 -6.33 14.84
CA ARG A 127 6.03 -6.72 15.76
C ARG A 127 5.47 -7.35 17.03
N HIS A 128 4.50 -6.70 17.67
CA HIS A 128 3.85 -7.21 18.88
C HIS A 128 3.21 -8.59 18.65
N LEU A 129 2.50 -8.77 17.54
CA LEU A 129 1.94 -10.09 17.18
C LEU A 129 3.03 -11.16 17.09
N HIS A 130 4.13 -10.86 16.40
CA HIS A 130 5.26 -11.78 16.30
C HIS A 130 5.88 -12.11 17.67
N GLU A 131 6.11 -11.11 18.52
CA GLU A 131 6.68 -11.27 19.86
C GLU A 131 5.75 -12.06 20.80
N SER A 132 4.43 -11.96 20.59
CA SER A 132 3.42 -12.77 21.28
C SER A 132 3.32 -14.22 20.78
N GLY A 133 4.11 -14.59 19.77
CA GLY A 133 4.11 -15.93 19.18
C GLY A 133 3.11 -16.14 18.05
N GLU A 134 2.35 -15.11 17.65
CA GLU A 134 1.47 -15.19 16.49
C GLU A 134 2.24 -14.84 15.21
N HIS A 135 2.51 -15.84 14.38
CA HIS A 135 3.07 -15.59 13.05
C HIS A 135 2.00 -15.02 12.12
N VAL A 136 2.28 -13.82 11.58
CA VAL A 136 1.48 -13.08 10.59
C VAL A 136 2.44 -12.33 9.67
N TRP A 137 2.18 -12.33 8.36
CA TRP A 137 3.07 -11.69 7.39
C TRP A 137 2.34 -10.69 6.47
N LEU A 138 3.03 -9.59 6.18
CA LEU A 138 2.77 -8.76 5.00
C LEU A 138 3.78 -9.12 3.89
N LEU A 139 3.34 -8.98 2.64
CA LEU A 139 4.21 -9.15 1.46
C LEU A 139 4.58 -7.79 0.86
N GLY A 140 5.83 -7.38 1.01
CA GLY A 140 6.42 -6.15 0.44
C GLY A 140 7.29 -6.44 -0.80
N ASP A 141 7.65 -5.41 -1.55
CA ASP A 141 8.61 -5.55 -2.65
C ASP A 141 10.04 -5.61 -2.10
N SER A 142 11.02 -5.63 -3.00
CA SER A 142 12.43 -5.63 -2.62
C SER A 142 12.93 -4.32 -1.99
N GLY A 143 12.18 -3.22 -2.08
CA GLY A 143 12.48 -1.94 -1.44
C GLY A 143 12.16 -1.93 0.06
N TYR A 144 11.31 -2.85 0.52
CA TYR A 144 11.04 -3.04 1.93
C TYR A 144 12.15 -3.83 2.65
N PRO A 145 12.33 -3.61 3.95
CA PRO A 145 13.29 -4.39 4.72
C PRO A 145 12.71 -5.76 5.09
N GLN A 146 13.47 -6.84 4.84
CA GLN A 146 13.09 -8.18 5.31
C GLN A 146 13.02 -8.20 6.86
N ARG A 147 11.85 -8.59 7.39
CA ARG A 147 11.56 -8.68 8.83
C ARG A 147 10.79 -9.97 9.15
N PRO A 148 10.67 -10.41 10.41
CA PRO A 148 9.89 -11.60 10.76
C PRO A 148 8.40 -11.50 10.39
N TRP A 149 7.88 -10.28 10.24
CA TRP A 149 6.49 -9.96 9.93
C TRP A 149 6.29 -9.29 8.54
N LEU A 150 7.38 -9.03 7.81
CA LEU A 150 7.35 -8.42 6.47
C LEU A 150 8.30 -9.19 5.55
N MET A 151 7.72 -9.95 4.63
CA MET A 151 8.45 -10.79 3.69
C MET A 151 8.68 -10.02 2.39
N THR A 152 9.85 -10.21 1.78
CA THR A 152 10.22 -9.65 0.47
C THR A 152 10.57 -10.78 -0.51
N PRO A 153 10.54 -10.56 -1.84
CA PRO A 153 10.96 -11.57 -2.81
C PRO A 153 12.47 -11.87 -2.70
N ILE A 154 12.88 -13.11 -3.01
CA ILE A 154 14.30 -13.45 -3.18
C ILE A 154 14.69 -13.15 -4.63
N LEU A 155 15.50 -12.11 -4.79
CA LEU A 155 16.07 -11.72 -6.08
C LEU A 155 17.07 -12.78 -6.56
N ASN A 156 17.11 -13.04 -7.87
CA ASN A 156 18.05 -13.96 -8.52
C ASN A 156 18.05 -15.39 -7.96
N ALA A 157 16.91 -15.86 -7.42
CA ALA A 157 16.78 -17.25 -6.96
C ALA A 157 17.02 -18.25 -8.11
N PRO A 158 17.83 -19.31 -7.91
CA PRO A 158 18.13 -20.29 -8.95
C PRO A 158 16.88 -20.97 -9.51
N HIS A 159 16.86 -21.24 -10.82
CA HIS A 159 15.75 -21.97 -11.43
C HIS A 159 15.57 -23.36 -10.80
N GLY A 160 14.32 -23.77 -10.57
CA GLY A 160 13.97 -25.05 -9.94
C GLY A 160 14.15 -25.08 -8.41
N SER A 161 14.71 -24.03 -7.80
CA SER A 161 14.87 -23.95 -6.34
C SER A 161 13.54 -23.67 -5.61
N ARG A 162 13.48 -23.98 -4.31
CA ARG A 162 12.33 -23.67 -3.45
C ARG A 162 12.21 -22.16 -3.22
N GLU A 163 13.32 -21.45 -3.23
CA GLU A 163 13.44 -20.00 -3.21
C GLU A 163 12.75 -19.38 -4.44
N LYS A 164 12.96 -19.96 -5.63
CA LYS A 164 12.28 -19.51 -6.85
C LYS A 164 10.78 -19.79 -6.81
N LEU A 165 10.37 -20.93 -6.26
CA LEU A 165 8.97 -21.25 -6.04
C LEU A 165 8.32 -20.25 -5.08
N TYR A 166 8.97 -19.94 -3.96
CA TYR A 166 8.57 -18.89 -3.03
C TYR A 166 8.41 -17.55 -3.75
N THR A 167 9.44 -17.06 -4.45
CA THR A 167 9.40 -15.77 -5.13
C THR A 167 8.28 -15.73 -6.17
N THR A 168 8.02 -16.84 -6.87
CA THR A 168 6.92 -16.92 -7.83
C THR A 168 5.57 -16.76 -7.15
N ARG A 169 5.31 -17.51 -6.07
CA ARG A 169 4.06 -17.38 -5.29
C ARG A 169 3.92 -16.00 -4.64
N HIS A 170 5.04 -15.45 -4.15
CA HIS A 170 5.10 -14.12 -3.54
C HIS A 170 4.69 -13.03 -4.53
N VAL A 171 5.28 -13.03 -5.73
CA VAL A 171 4.95 -12.06 -6.78
C VAL A 171 3.50 -12.23 -7.23
N GLN A 172 3.02 -13.48 -7.39
CA GLN A 172 1.62 -13.74 -7.70
C GLN A 172 0.66 -13.19 -6.65
N ALA A 173 0.95 -13.36 -5.36
CA ALA A 173 0.13 -12.81 -4.28
C ALA A 173 0.15 -11.28 -4.28
N ARG A 174 1.31 -10.66 -4.52
CA ARG A 174 1.46 -9.21 -4.63
C ARG A 174 0.65 -8.59 -5.77
N THR A 175 0.23 -9.34 -6.78
CA THR A 175 -0.72 -8.81 -7.78
C THR A 175 -2.02 -8.26 -7.14
N CYS A 176 -2.38 -8.67 -5.91
CA CYS A 176 -3.45 -8.06 -5.14
C CYS A 176 -3.27 -6.55 -4.96
N ILE A 177 -2.09 -6.08 -4.53
CA ILE A 177 -1.89 -4.65 -4.25
C ILE A 177 -1.84 -3.82 -5.54
N GLU A 178 -1.25 -4.37 -6.61
CA GLU A 178 -1.26 -3.74 -7.94
C GLU A 178 -2.69 -3.62 -8.49
N ARG A 179 -3.50 -4.68 -8.37
CA ARG A 179 -4.92 -4.65 -8.76
C ARG A 179 -5.74 -3.70 -7.91
N CYS A 180 -5.44 -3.61 -6.60
CA CYS A 180 -6.06 -2.65 -5.70
C CYS A 180 -5.79 -1.21 -6.17
N PHE A 181 -4.54 -0.88 -6.50
CA PHE A 181 -4.19 0.44 -7.06
C PHE A 181 -4.87 0.71 -8.40
N GLY A 182 -4.88 -0.28 -9.31
CA GLY A 182 -5.55 -0.17 -10.59
C GLY A 182 -7.03 0.19 -10.42
N LEU A 183 -7.75 -0.57 -9.60
CA LEU A 183 -9.17 -0.31 -9.33
C LEU A 183 -9.40 1.04 -8.65
N LEU A 184 -8.60 1.37 -7.63
CA LEU A 184 -8.69 2.63 -6.90
C LEU A 184 -8.53 3.83 -7.84
N LYS A 185 -7.44 3.88 -8.64
CA LYS A 185 -7.13 5.01 -9.52
C LYS A 185 -8.04 5.07 -10.75
N THR A 186 -8.52 3.93 -11.24
CA THR A 186 -9.45 3.91 -12.38
C THR A 186 -10.83 4.42 -11.97
N ARG A 187 -11.31 4.04 -10.79
CA ARG A 187 -12.59 4.51 -10.24
C ARG A 187 -12.51 5.98 -9.83
N TRP A 188 -11.45 6.35 -9.12
CA TRP A 188 -11.22 7.71 -8.64
C TRP A 188 -10.11 8.40 -9.44
N ARG A 189 -10.45 8.74 -10.69
CA ARG A 189 -9.51 9.25 -11.70
C ARG A 189 -8.71 10.49 -11.29
N CYS A 190 -9.17 11.24 -10.29
CA CYS A 190 -8.40 12.34 -9.69
C CYS A 190 -7.08 11.89 -9.04
N LEU A 191 -6.87 10.58 -8.84
CA LEU A 191 -5.63 9.99 -8.33
C LEU A 191 -4.65 9.56 -9.44
N LEU A 192 -5.04 9.66 -10.72
CA LEU A 192 -4.16 9.36 -11.85
C LEU A 192 -3.07 10.43 -11.97
N ARG A 193 -1.87 10.02 -12.40
CA ARG A 193 -0.73 10.91 -12.61
C ARG A 193 -1.08 12.11 -13.49
N ASP A 194 -1.77 11.88 -14.60
CA ASP A 194 -2.16 12.93 -15.56
C ASP A 194 -3.31 13.83 -15.06
N ARG A 195 -3.85 13.55 -13.87
CA ARG A 195 -4.89 14.32 -13.19
C ARG A 195 -4.34 14.98 -11.94
N VAL A 196 -3.24 15.70 -12.10
CA VAL A 196 -2.51 16.41 -11.04
C VAL A 196 -3.48 17.15 -10.12
N LEU A 197 -3.40 16.88 -8.82
CA LEU A 197 -4.20 17.57 -7.82
C LEU A 197 -3.64 18.98 -7.59
N HIS A 198 -4.39 20.00 -7.98
CA HIS A 198 -4.09 21.41 -7.75
C HIS A 198 -4.44 21.83 -6.32
N TYR A 199 -3.91 21.11 -5.34
CA TYR A 199 -4.16 21.31 -3.93
C TYR A 199 -2.86 21.25 -3.13
N HIS A 200 -2.86 21.93 -1.98
CA HIS A 200 -1.80 21.74 -0.98
C HIS A 200 -1.69 20.26 -0.58
N PRO A 201 -0.48 19.73 -0.30
CA PRO A 201 -0.26 18.33 0.09
C PRO A 201 -1.27 17.79 1.12
N ASN A 202 -1.55 18.54 2.18
CA ASN A 202 -2.52 18.16 3.22
C ASN A 202 -3.94 17.93 2.67
N VAL A 203 -4.38 18.74 1.72
CA VAL A 203 -5.71 18.59 1.09
C VAL A 203 -5.70 17.43 0.11
N ALA A 204 -4.63 17.27 -0.67
CA ALA A 204 -4.47 16.10 -1.55
C ALA A 204 -4.48 14.79 -0.75
N SER A 205 -3.83 14.75 0.41
CA SER A 205 -3.83 13.60 1.33
C SER A 205 -5.25 13.24 1.79
N LYS A 206 -6.04 14.23 2.23
CA LYS A 206 -7.44 14.03 2.60
C LYS A 206 -8.30 13.51 1.43
N ILE A 207 -8.08 14.01 0.21
CA ILE A 207 -8.75 13.52 -0.99
C ILE A 207 -8.40 12.05 -1.23
N THR A 208 -7.12 11.67 -1.10
CA THR A 208 -6.68 10.29 -1.25
C THR A 208 -7.32 9.36 -0.21
N LEU A 209 -7.35 9.76 1.06
CA LEU A 209 -8.00 9.00 2.13
C LEU A 209 -9.50 8.79 1.84
N ALA A 210 -10.21 9.85 1.43
CA ALA A 210 -11.62 9.78 1.04
C ALA A 210 -11.85 8.79 -0.13
N CYS A 211 -10.99 8.81 -1.15
CA CYS A 211 -11.07 7.87 -2.26
C CYS A 211 -10.86 6.42 -1.81
N CYS A 212 -9.97 6.17 -0.84
CA CYS A 212 -9.73 4.84 -0.29
C CYS A 212 -10.93 4.32 0.52
N VAL A 213 -11.60 5.20 1.28
CA VAL A 213 -12.88 4.86 1.95
C VAL A 213 -13.93 4.50 0.90
N LEU A 214 -14.11 5.32 -0.13
CA LEU A 214 -15.07 5.07 -1.19
C LEU A 214 -14.76 3.81 -2.01
N HIS A 215 -13.49 3.46 -2.17
CA HIS A 215 -13.06 2.18 -2.77
C HIS A 215 -13.60 0.99 -1.96
N ASN A 216 -13.40 0.97 -0.65
CA ASN A 216 -13.92 -0.11 0.20
C ASN A 216 -15.45 -0.14 0.24
N ILE A 217 -16.12 1.03 0.27
CA ILE A 217 -17.59 1.11 0.12
C ILE A 217 -18.03 0.48 -1.20
N SER A 218 -17.31 0.76 -2.29
CA SER A 218 -17.62 0.23 -3.62
C SER A 218 -17.48 -1.29 -3.68
N LEU A 219 -16.43 -1.84 -3.06
CA LEU A 219 -16.24 -3.29 -2.95
C LEU A 219 -17.36 -3.94 -2.14
N HIS A 220 -17.70 -3.37 -0.99
CA HIS A 220 -18.79 -3.86 -0.14
C HIS A 220 -20.16 -3.81 -0.84
N ALA A 221 -20.41 -2.76 -1.63
CA ALA A 221 -21.63 -2.63 -2.44
C ALA A 221 -21.59 -3.47 -3.73
N HIS A 222 -20.55 -4.27 -3.95
CA HIS A 222 -20.38 -5.11 -5.14
C HIS A 222 -20.51 -4.33 -6.47
N LEU A 223 -20.07 -3.07 -6.47
CA LEU A 223 -20.12 -2.24 -7.67
C LEU A 223 -19.16 -2.81 -8.72
N PRO A 224 -19.57 -2.92 -9.99
CA PRO A 224 -18.72 -3.45 -11.04
C PRO A 224 -17.41 -2.64 -11.15
N ALA A 225 -16.34 -3.31 -11.58
CA ALA A 225 -15.12 -2.60 -11.94
C ALA A 225 -15.42 -1.63 -13.09
N PRO A 226 -14.81 -0.43 -13.12
CA PRO A 226 -14.94 0.46 -14.27
C PRO A 226 -14.51 -0.25 -15.56
N SER A 227 -15.25 -0.07 -16.65
CA SER A 227 -15.02 -0.72 -17.95
C SER A 227 -13.68 -0.35 -18.61
N ASP A 228 -13.11 0.79 -18.23
CA ASP A 228 -11.84 1.30 -18.75
C ASP A 228 -10.68 1.01 -17.78
N ILE A 229 -10.50 -0.23 -17.32
CA ILE A 229 -9.23 -0.59 -16.65
C ILE A 229 -8.15 -0.46 -17.73
N PRO A 230 -7.27 0.56 -17.68
CA PRO A 230 -6.18 0.61 -18.64
C PRO A 230 -5.37 -0.66 -18.42
N VAL A 231 -5.10 -1.40 -19.49
CA VAL A 231 -4.09 -2.45 -19.48
C VAL A 231 -2.78 -1.75 -19.13
N THR A 232 -2.44 -1.77 -17.85
CA THR A 232 -1.12 -1.51 -17.30
C THR A 232 -0.40 -0.29 -17.92
N THR A 233 -0.65 0.90 -17.38
CA THR A 233 0.50 1.63 -16.83
C THR A 233 0.54 1.29 -15.35
N VAL A 234 0.90 0.01 -15.05
CA VAL A 234 1.60 -0.21 -13.80
C VAL A 234 2.79 0.71 -13.96
N ASP A 235 2.80 1.80 -13.22
CA ASP A 235 4.02 2.50 -12.91
C ASP A 235 4.93 1.38 -12.40
N HIS A 236 5.73 0.77 -13.29
CA HIS A 236 6.76 -0.16 -12.88
C HIS A 236 7.55 0.68 -11.88
N ASN A 237 7.47 0.27 -10.62
CA ASN A 237 8.49 0.62 -9.66
C ASN A 237 9.73 -0.13 -10.17
N ASP A 238 10.36 0.41 -11.22
CA ASP A 238 11.73 0.09 -11.59
C ASP A 238 12.63 0.68 -10.48
N ASP A 239 12.47 0.13 -9.28
CA ASP A 239 13.37 0.28 -8.16
C ASP A 239 14.15 -1.04 -8.00
N SER A 240 14.56 -1.62 -9.13
CA SER A 240 15.57 -2.67 -9.18
C SER A 240 16.96 -2.04 -9.18
N SER A 241 17.40 -1.61 -7.99
CA SER A 241 18.78 -1.70 -7.47
C SER A 241 19.01 -0.62 -6.41
N THR A 242 18.92 -0.97 -5.14
CA THR A 242 19.47 -0.15 -4.05
C THR A 242 20.64 -0.91 -3.43
N GLN A 243 21.86 -0.38 -3.56
CA GLN A 243 22.86 -0.59 -2.52
C GLN A 243 22.54 0.39 -1.40
N THR A 244 21.77 -0.09 -0.42
CA THR A 244 21.43 0.65 0.79
C THR A 244 22.64 0.61 1.73
N THR A 245 23.45 1.66 1.73
CA THR A 245 24.45 1.89 2.78
C THR A 245 23.78 2.59 3.96
N GLN A 246 22.95 1.86 4.71
CA GLN A 246 22.44 2.34 6.01
C GLN A 246 23.40 1.93 7.12
N SER A 247 23.78 2.88 7.98
CA SER A 247 24.41 2.62 9.27
C SER A 247 23.50 1.71 10.10
N THR A 248 23.77 0.41 10.04
CA THR A 248 22.85 -0.61 10.57
C THR A 248 23.00 -0.65 12.09
N THR A 249 21.98 -0.23 12.83
CA THR A 249 21.93 -0.46 14.28
C THR A 249 21.92 -1.96 14.58
N THR A 250 22.46 -2.36 15.74
CA THR A 250 22.50 -3.78 16.15
C THR A 250 21.13 -4.44 16.13
N GLU A 251 20.08 -3.71 16.50
CA GLU A 251 18.68 -4.16 16.43
C GLU A 251 18.22 -4.47 15.01
N ASN A 252 18.46 -3.57 14.05
CA ASN A 252 18.10 -3.78 12.65
C ASN A 252 18.80 -5.02 12.05
N ARG A 253 20.05 -5.28 12.47
CA ARG A 253 20.77 -6.50 12.05
C ARG A 253 20.15 -7.76 12.64
N ASN A 254 19.75 -7.74 13.91
CA ASN A 254 19.09 -8.87 14.56
C ASN A 254 17.72 -9.17 13.93
N GLU A 255 16.93 -8.13 13.62
CA GLU A 255 15.65 -8.29 12.94
C GLU A 255 15.80 -8.86 11.53
N LEU A 256 16.83 -8.45 10.78
CA LEU A 256 17.13 -9.02 9.47
C LEU A 256 17.46 -10.51 9.57
N ILE A 257 18.27 -10.92 10.56
CA ILE A 257 18.61 -12.34 10.79
C ILE A 257 17.34 -13.14 11.10
N ARG A 258 16.51 -12.66 12.02
CA ARG A 258 15.23 -13.30 12.36
C ARG A 258 14.28 -13.35 11.15
N GLY A 259 14.23 -12.28 10.37
CA GLY A 259 13.43 -12.20 9.15
C GLY A 259 13.86 -13.21 8.09
N ARG A 260 15.17 -13.41 7.91
CA ARG A 260 15.71 -14.46 7.03
C ARG A 260 15.42 -15.87 7.56
N ALA A 261 15.49 -16.08 8.88
CA ALA A 261 15.13 -17.36 9.47
C ALA A 261 13.66 -17.71 9.23
N MET A 262 12.74 -16.75 9.39
CA MET A 262 11.32 -16.95 9.09
C MET A 262 11.07 -17.23 7.61
N LEU A 263 11.76 -16.52 6.72
CA LEU A 263 11.67 -16.74 5.29
C LEU A 263 12.17 -18.15 4.90
N ASN A 264 13.30 -18.57 5.45
CA ASN A 264 13.83 -19.92 5.20
C ASN A 264 12.89 -21.01 5.76
N TYR A 265 12.29 -20.77 6.93
CA TYR A 265 11.26 -21.66 7.48
C TYR A 265 10.07 -21.80 6.52
N LEU A 266 9.55 -20.69 5.99
CA LEU A 266 8.50 -20.72 4.97
C LEU A 266 8.94 -21.53 3.75
N ILE A 267 10.11 -21.22 3.20
CA ILE A 267 10.64 -21.87 1.99
C ILE A 267 10.79 -23.37 2.21
N SER A 268 11.14 -23.83 3.40
CA SER A 268 11.22 -25.27 3.73
C SER A 268 9.86 -26.00 3.75
N ARG A 269 8.74 -25.26 3.77
CA ARG A 269 7.37 -25.80 3.86
C ARG A 269 6.54 -25.74 2.56
N LEU A 270 7.01 -25.01 1.52
CA LEU A 270 6.33 -24.83 0.22
C LEU A 270 6.31 -26.02 -0.75
#